data_AF-A0A349Z4R1-F1
#
_entry.id   AF-A0A349Z4R1-F1
#
_cell.length_a   1.000
_cell.length_b   1.000
_cell.length_c   1.000
_cell.angle_alpha   90.00
_cell.angle_beta   90.00
_cell.angle_gamma   90.00
#
_symmetry.space_group_name_H-M   'P 1'
#
loop_
_entity.id
_entity.type
_entity.pdbx_description
1 polymer ?
#
loop_
_entity_poly.entity_id
_entity_poly.type
_entity_poly.pdbx_seq_one_letter_code
_entity_poly.pdbx_strand_id
1 'polypeptide(L)'
;MIADNLLRYQRANGGWPENINPLRILSEQEIARQAALYSVTDTSFDNRNVYPQIRYLAEAYQQTGDEKYQQAVIRSLRFILSDQLANGGFTHSPPSTKRYYGHITIMDDVMAGVLGLLQEIKLGSQRFDFFPADLVHQLSEAHSRGDALLLDLQVKSDGKLTIW
;
A
#
# COMPACT_ATOMS: atom_id res chain seq x y z
N MET A 1 3.10 14.55 -15.46
CA MET A 1 2.04 14.77 -14.42
C MET A 1 2.50 14.17 -13.09
N ILE A 2 1.85 14.50 -11.97
CA ILE A 2 2.14 13.91 -10.65
C ILE A 2 2.01 12.38 -10.70
N ALA A 3 0.99 11.86 -11.41
CA ALA A 3 0.80 10.43 -11.62
C ALA A 3 2.01 9.74 -12.26
N ASP A 4 2.64 10.35 -13.27
CA ASP A 4 3.83 9.77 -13.90
C ASP A 4 5.04 9.74 -12.97
N ASN A 5 5.16 10.73 -12.07
CA ASN A 5 6.18 10.67 -11.04
C ASN A 5 5.94 9.49 -10.11
N LEU A 6 4.71 9.27 -9.65
CA LEU A 6 4.39 8.08 -8.84
C LEU A 6 4.79 6.78 -9.55
N LEU A 7 4.55 6.66 -10.86
CA LEU A 7 4.98 5.47 -11.62
C LEU A 7 6.49 5.30 -11.64
N ARG A 8 7.26 6.39 -11.82
CA ARG A 8 8.73 6.35 -11.85
C ARG A 8 9.33 5.83 -10.55
N TYR A 9 8.69 6.11 -9.42
CA TYR A 9 9.16 5.66 -8.11
C TYR A 9 8.65 4.26 -7.71
N GLN A 10 7.68 3.70 -8.43
CA GLN A 10 7.15 2.37 -8.11
C GLN A 10 8.21 1.30 -8.36
N ARG A 11 8.44 0.43 -7.38
CA ARG A 11 9.36 -0.71 -7.51
C ARG A 11 8.67 -1.89 -8.18
N ALA A 12 9.45 -2.84 -8.66
CA ALA A 12 8.99 -4.03 -9.36
C ALA A 12 8.03 -4.88 -8.50
N ASN A 13 8.22 -4.87 -7.18
CA ASN A 13 7.32 -5.56 -6.24
C ASN A 13 5.96 -4.86 -6.07
N GLY A 14 5.77 -3.64 -6.60
CA GLY A 14 4.52 -2.88 -6.54
C GLY A 14 4.45 -1.83 -5.43
N GLY A 15 5.42 -1.77 -4.52
CA GLY A 15 5.50 -0.73 -3.48
C GLY A 15 6.28 0.51 -3.91
N TRP A 16 6.46 1.43 -2.96
CA TRP A 16 7.25 2.65 -3.13
C TRP A 16 8.27 2.81 -2.00
N PRO A 17 9.41 3.48 -2.25
CA PRO A 17 10.21 4.06 -1.18
C PRO A 17 9.40 5.15 -0.46
N GLU A 18 9.67 5.33 0.83
CA GLU A 18 9.06 6.38 1.66
C GLU A 18 9.69 7.76 1.38
N ASN A 19 9.06 8.83 1.88
CA ASN A 19 9.60 10.18 1.89
C ASN A 19 9.94 10.76 0.50
N ILE A 20 9.16 10.37 -0.51
CA ILE A 20 9.26 10.92 -1.87
C ILE A 20 8.31 12.09 -2.06
N ASN A 21 8.81 13.19 -2.63
CA ASN A 21 7.98 14.30 -3.09
C ASN A 21 7.49 14.05 -4.53
N PRO A 22 6.19 13.71 -4.75
CA PRO A 22 5.68 13.40 -6.08
C PRO A 22 5.51 14.64 -6.97
N LEU A 23 5.62 15.86 -6.41
CA LEU A 23 5.54 17.12 -7.14
C LEU A 23 6.87 17.55 -7.76
N ARG A 24 7.97 16.85 -7.44
CA ARG A 24 9.31 17.20 -7.93
C ARG A 24 9.36 17.12 -9.46
N ILE A 25 9.87 18.17 -10.11
CA ILE A 25 10.20 18.12 -11.53
C ILE A 25 11.53 17.38 -11.66
N LEU A 26 11.52 16.24 -12.34
CA LEU A 26 12.70 15.40 -12.51
C LEU A 26 13.43 15.75 -13.82
N SER A 27 14.75 15.89 -13.75
CA SER A 27 15.63 15.90 -14.91
C SER A 27 15.68 14.52 -15.60
N GLU A 28 16.13 14.49 -16.85
CA GLU A 28 16.32 13.23 -17.60
C GLU A 28 17.26 12.27 -16.87
N GLN A 29 18.32 12.79 -16.24
CA GLN A 29 19.25 12.00 -15.45
C GLN A 29 18.58 11.38 -14.22
N GLU A 30 17.70 12.11 -13.52
CA GLU A 30 16.94 11.58 -12.40
C GLU A 30 15.91 10.54 -12.83
N ILE A 31 15.26 10.74 -13.98
CA ILE A 31 14.34 9.76 -14.56
C ILE A 31 15.10 8.46 -14.87
N ALA A 32 16.25 8.55 -15.53
CA ALA A 32 17.10 7.40 -15.82
C ALA A 32 17.57 6.69 -14.53
N ARG A 33 17.89 7.46 -13.49
CA ARG A 33 18.24 6.91 -12.17
C ARG A 33 17.08 6.15 -11.54
N GLN A 34 15.85 6.68 -11.59
CA GLN A 34 14.69 5.96 -11.05
C GLN A 34 14.41 4.66 -11.81
N ALA A 35 14.55 4.67 -13.14
CA ALA A 35 14.42 3.45 -13.95
C ALA A 35 15.44 2.38 -13.53
N ALA A 36 16.69 2.77 -13.24
CA ALA A 36 17.72 1.86 -12.75
C ALA A 36 17.42 1.28 -11.34
N LEU A 37 16.57 1.95 -10.55
CA LEU A 37 16.15 1.50 -9.22
C LEU A 37 14.91 0.61 -9.25
N TYR A 38 14.34 0.29 -10.42
CA TYR A 38 13.08 -0.44 -10.54
C TYR A 38 13.06 -1.77 -9.76
N SER A 39 14.17 -2.52 -9.77
CA SER A 39 14.27 -3.83 -9.10
C SER A 39 14.73 -3.75 -7.63
N VAL A 40 14.95 -2.55 -7.08
CA VAL A 40 15.32 -2.38 -5.67
C VAL A 40 14.11 -2.64 -4.78
N THR A 41 14.34 -3.21 -3.61
CA THR A 41 13.30 -3.61 -2.64
C THR A 41 13.30 -2.72 -1.40
N ASP A 42 13.46 -1.41 -1.59
CA ASP A 42 13.46 -0.36 -0.55
C ASP A 42 12.04 0.15 -0.24
N THR A 43 11.04 -0.74 -0.30
CA THR A 43 9.64 -0.38 -0.14
C THR A 43 9.22 -0.30 1.32
N SER A 44 8.29 0.62 1.61
CA SER A 44 7.85 0.89 2.98
C SER A 44 6.38 1.27 3.02
N PHE A 45 5.65 0.84 4.05
CA PHE A 45 4.32 1.36 4.37
C PHE A 45 4.38 2.58 5.30
N ASP A 46 5.53 2.79 5.94
CA ASP A 46 5.77 3.89 6.88
C ASP A 46 5.52 5.27 6.26
N ASN A 47 5.26 6.26 7.13
CA ASN A 47 4.95 7.63 6.71
C ASN A 47 3.77 7.71 5.72
N ARG A 48 2.74 6.89 5.94
CA ARG A 48 1.51 6.84 5.13
C ARG A 48 1.81 6.57 3.65
N ASN A 49 2.61 5.56 3.39
CA ASN A 49 3.06 5.24 2.04
C ASN A 49 2.26 4.08 1.42
N VAL A 50 2.39 3.92 0.11
CA VAL A 50 1.67 2.95 -0.73
C VAL A 50 0.18 3.25 -0.93
N TYR A 51 -0.62 3.33 0.14
CA TYR A 51 -2.08 3.44 0.01
C TYR A 51 -2.60 4.80 -0.49
N PRO A 52 -1.94 5.96 -0.28
CA PRO A 52 -2.35 7.20 -0.94
C PRO A 52 -1.99 7.21 -2.42
N GLN A 53 -0.86 6.60 -2.81
CA GLN A 53 -0.44 6.47 -4.20
C GLN A 53 -1.42 5.59 -4.98
N ILE A 54 -1.87 4.47 -4.41
CA ILE A 54 -2.93 3.63 -4.98
C ILE A 54 -4.18 4.47 -5.24
N ARG A 55 -4.65 5.21 -4.23
CA ARG A 55 -5.83 6.07 -4.34
C ARG A 55 -5.68 7.15 -5.41
N TYR A 56 -4.50 7.74 -5.54
CA TYR A 56 -4.21 8.77 -6.53
C TYR A 56 -4.16 8.20 -7.95
N LEU A 57 -3.47 7.07 -8.13
CA LEU A 57 -3.33 6.43 -9.43
C LEU A 57 -4.65 5.83 -9.94
N ALA A 58 -5.49 5.31 -9.04
CA ALA A 58 -6.83 4.85 -9.39
C ALA A 58 -7.69 6.02 -9.91
N GLU A 59 -7.63 7.17 -9.24
CA GLU A 59 -8.32 8.39 -9.70
C GLU A 59 -7.76 8.91 -11.03
N ALA A 60 -6.43 8.89 -11.20
CA ALA A 60 -5.80 9.25 -12.46
C ALA A 60 -6.24 8.33 -13.61
N TYR A 61 -6.40 7.02 -13.36
CA TYR A 61 -6.95 6.09 -14.34
C TYR A 61 -8.41 6.42 -14.68
N GLN A 62 -9.28 6.66 -13.69
CA GLN A 62 -10.68 7.01 -13.92
C GLN A 62 -10.84 8.26 -14.79
N GLN A 63 -9.97 9.26 -14.61
CA GLN A 63 -10.03 10.51 -15.37
C GLN A 63 -9.43 10.42 -16.78
N THR A 64 -8.44 9.54 -16.99
CA THR A 64 -7.65 9.53 -18.23
C THR A 64 -7.85 8.30 -19.10
N GLY A 65 -8.30 7.20 -18.52
CA GLY A 65 -8.34 5.88 -19.17
C GLY A 65 -6.95 5.26 -19.42
N ASP A 66 -5.85 5.88 -18.97
CA ASP A 66 -4.50 5.39 -19.26
C ASP A 66 -4.17 4.14 -18.43
N GLU A 67 -4.14 2.98 -19.10
CA GLU A 67 -3.96 1.66 -18.50
C GLU A 67 -2.67 1.53 -17.66
N LYS A 68 -1.65 2.34 -17.91
CA LYS A 68 -0.42 2.30 -17.10
C LYS A 68 -0.69 2.59 -15.62
N TYR A 69 -1.67 3.44 -15.32
CA TYR A 69 -2.08 3.75 -13.95
C TYR A 69 -2.86 2.60 -13.33
N GLN A 70 -3.78 1.99 -14.07
CA GLN A 70 -4.50 0.77 -13.64
C GLN A 70 -3.54 -0.36 -13.33
N GLN A 71 -2.57 -0.63 -14.21
CA GLN A 71 -1.58 -1.68 -14.03
C GLN A 71 -0.71 -1.44 -12.80
N ALA A 72 -0.32 -0.17 -12.55
CA ALA A 72 0.43 0.20 -11.35
C ALA A 72 -0.37 -0.05 -10.07
N VAL A 73 -1.64 0.34 -10.06
CA VAL A 73 -2.56 0.08 -8.94
C VAL A 73 -2.69 -1.42 -8.66
N ILE A 74 -2.92 -2.24 -9.71
CA ILE A 74 -3.06 -3.70 -9.56
C ILE A 74 -1.77 -4.31 -8.99
N ARG A 75 -0.59 -3.87 -9.45
CA ARG A 75 0.69 -4.33 -8.88
C ARG A 75 0.80 -4.02 -7.39
N SER A 76 0.39 -2.83 -6.97
CA SER A 76 0.43 -2.44 -5.55
C SER A 76 -0.58 -3.19 -4.68
N LEU A 77 -1.74 -3.55 -5.22
CA LEU A 77 -2.69 -4.40 -4.49
C LEU A 77 -2.16 -5.82 -4.34
N ARG A 78 -1.48 -6.35 -5.37
CA ARG A 78 -0.77 -7.63 -5.28
C ARG A 78 0.41 -7.58 -4.29
N PHE A 79 1.11 -6.45 -4.22
CA PHE A 79 2.13 -6.20 -3.19
C PHE A 79 1.54 -6.31 -1.79
N ILE A 80 0.44 -5.61 -1.50
CA ILE A 80 -0.26 -5.67 -0.21
C ILE A 80 -0.68 -7.11 0.11
N LEU A 81 -1.29 -7.83 -0.84
CA LEU A 81 -1.69 -9.23 -0.65
C LEU A 81 -0.50 -10.14 -0.36
N SER A 82 0.63 -9.92 -1.05
CA SER A 82 1.84 -10.73 -0.86
C SER A 82 2.58 -10.43 0.44
N ASP A 83 2.46 -9.21 0.96
CA ASP A 83 3.13 -8.80 2.19
C ASP A 83 2.35 -9.18 3.45
N GLN A 84 1.02 -9.31 3.35
CA GLN A 84 0.22 -9.59 4.53
C GLN A 84 0.68 -10.89 5.21
N LEU A 85 1.06 -10.76 6.47
CA LEU A 85 1.47 -11.90 7.31
C LEU A 85 0.31 -12.89 7.45
N ALA A 86 0.63 -14.15 7.74
CA ALA A 86 -0.37 -15.21 7.91
C ALA A 86 -1.44 -14.89 8.98
N ASN A 87 -1.09 -14.10 10.00
CA ASN A 87 -2.00 -13.64 11.04
C ASN A 87 -2.79 -12.37 10.67
N GLY A 88 -2.64 -11.83 9.46
CA GLY A 88 -3.36 -10.65 8.98
C GLY A 88 -2.61 -9.33 9.11
N GLY A 89 -1.41 -9.31 9.70
CA GLY A 89 -0.65 -8.10 9.96
C GLY A 89 0.16 -7.60 8.78
N PHE A 90 0.53 -6.32 8.84
CA PHE A 90 1.44 -5.66 7.90
C PHE A 90 2.69 -5.20 8.63
N THR A 91 3.82 -5.27 7.93
CA THR A 91 5.13 -4.91 8.44
C THR A 91 5.54 -3.50 7.99
N HIS A 92 6.55 -2.91 8.63
CA HIS A 92 6.93 -1.52 8.36
C HIS A 92 7.52 -1.31 6.96
N SER A 93 8.58 -2.05 6.61
CA SER A 93 9.32 -1.88 5.35
C SER A 93 9.62 -3.21 4.65
N PRO A 94 8.61 -3.89 4.12
CA PRO A 94 8.82 -5.17 3.46
C PRO A 94 9.62 -5.04 2.17
N PRO A 95 10.45 -6.05 1.82
CA PRO A 95 10.60 -7.33 2.50
C PRO A 95 11.63 -7.31 3.65
N SER A 96 12.12 -6.14 4.06
CA SER A 96 13.13 -6.05 5.12
C SER A 96 12.53 -6.41 6.48
N THR A 97 13.10 -7.43 7.11
CA THR A 97 12.74 -7.85 8.49
C THR A 97 13.76 -7.39 9.53
N LYS A 98 14.70 -6.51 9.14
CA LYS A 98 15.76 -6.02 10.04
C LYS A 98 15.18 -5.05 11.09
N ARG A 99 15.71 -5.10 12.32
CA ARG A 99 15.28 -4.24 13.44
C ARG A 99 13.79 -4.42 13.71
N TYR A 100 13.05 -3.32 13.93
CA TYR A 100 11.62 -3.35 14.16
C TYR A 100 10.80 -3.56 12.88
N TYR A 101 11.43 -3.59 11.69
CA TYR A 101 10.68 -3.66 10.44
C TYR A 101 9.93 -4.97 10.24
N GLY A 102 10.35 -6.06 10.88
CA GLY A 102 9.64 -7.35 10.82
C GLY A 102 8.45 -7.46 11.78
N HIS A 103 8.13 -6.43 12.56
CA HIS A 103 6.99 -6.45 13.48
C HIS A 103 5.71 -5.93 12.82
N ILE A 104 4.57 -6.39 13.34
CA ILE A 104 3.28 -5.78 13.02
C ILE A 104 3.35 -4.31 13.41
N THR A 105 3.07 -3.43 12.45
CA THR A 105 3.32 -1.99 12.62
C THR A 105 2.00 -1.23 12.70
N ILE A 106 1.67 -0.74 13.89
CA ILE A 106 0.50 0.14 14.13
C ILE A 106 0.85 1.61 13.86
N MET A 107 2.11 1.96 14.13
CA MET A 107 2.68 3.31 13.99
C MET A 107 2.54 3.84 12.55
N ASP A 108 2.48 5.17 12.41
CA ASP A 108 2.33 5.90 11.15
C ASP A 108 1.21 5.41 10.23
N ASP A 109 0.12 4.95 10.86
CA ASP A 109 -1.08 4.44 10.20
C ASP A 109 -0.81 3.27 9.25
N VAL A 110 0.24 2.47 9.47
CA VAL A 110 0.56 1.33 8.58
C VAL A 110 -0.62 0.35 8.52
N MET A 111 -1.03 -0.22 9.66
CA MET A 111 -2.20 -1.11 9.69
C MET A 111 -3.48 -0.37 9.31
N ALA A 112 -3.78 0.77 9.95
CA ALA A 112 -5.04 1.48 9.75
C ALA A 112 -5.22 2.00 8.31
N GLY A 113 -4.15 2.49 7.68
CA GLY A 113 -4.16 3.03 6.33
C GLY A 113 -4.28 1.96 5.25
N VAL A 114 -3.58 0.84 5.40
CA VAL A 114 -3.74 -0.32 4.51
C VAL A 114 -5.16 -0.89 4.66
N LEU A 115 -5.63 -1.14 5.87
CA LEU A 115 -6.97 -1.68 6.09
C LEU A 115 -8.08 -0.72 5.64
N GLY A 116 -7.91 0.59 5.84
CA GLY A 116 -8.83 1.59 5.31
C GLY A 116 -8.95 1.55 3.79
N LEU A 117 -7.83 1.36 3.07
CA LEU A 117 -7.86 1.15 1.62
C LEU A 117 -8.62 -0.14 1.25
N LEU A 118 -8.31 -1.24 1.94
CA LEU A 118 -8.99 -2.52 1.66
C LEU A 118 -10.49 -2.44 1.99
N GLN A 119 -10.87 -1.63 2.98
CA GLN A 119 -12.27 -1.40 3.37
C GLN A 119 -13.03 -0.66 2.26
N GLU A 120 -12.42 0.39 1.69
CA GLU A 120 -13.00 1.11 0.55
C GLU A 120 -13.28 0.18 -0.63
N ILE A 121 -12.36 -0.74 -0.92
CA ILE A 121 -12.50 -1.74 -1.99
C ILE A 121 -13.61 -2.73 -1.64
N LYS A 122 -13.60 -3.27 -0.41
CA LYS A 122 -14.62 -4.21 0.09
C LYS A 122 -16.03 -3.61 0.06
N LEU A 123 -16.17 -2.32 0.31
CA LEU A 123 -17.45 -1.60 0.31
C LEU A 123 -17.89 -1.13 -1.09
N GLY A 124 -17.14 -1.44 -2.15
CA GLY A 124 -17.52 -1.11 -3.53
C GLY A 124 -17.38 0.38 -3.84
N SER A 125 -16.32 1.03 -3.35
CA SER A 125 -16.01 2.40 -3.74
C SER A 125 -15.84 2.52 -5.25
N GLN A 126 -16.56 3.46 -5.88
CA GLN A 126 -16.55 3.70 -7.33
C GLN A 126 -15.16 3.97 -7.90
N ARG A 127 -14.23 4.46 -7.06
CA ARG A 127 -12.82 4.65 -7.40
C ARG A 127 -12.18 3.37 -7.95
N PHE A 128 -12.69 2.21 -7.55
CA PHE A 128 -12.10 0.90 -7.75
C PHE A 128 -12.97 -0.05 -8.59
N ASP A 129 -14.01 0.46 -9.26
CA ASP A 129 -14.98 -0.33 -10.07
C ASP A 129 -14.35 -1.06 -11.26
N PHE A 130 -13.11 -0.75 -11.60
CA PHE A 130 -12.36 -1.41 -12.67
C PHE A 130 -11.63 -2.68 -12.23
N PHE A 131 -11.72 -3.09 -10.96
CA PHE A 131 -11.07 -4.31 -10.51
C PHE A 131 -11.87 -5.57 -10.84
N PRO A 132 -11.17 -6.65 -11.22
CA PRO A 132 -11.76 -7.98 -11.29
C PRO A 132 -12.35 -8.43 -9.95
N ALA A 133 -13.48 -9.14 -9.99
CA ALA A 133 -14.19 -9.60 -8.80
C ALA A 133 -13.35 -10.54 -7.91
N ASP A 134 -12.47 -11.36 -8.50
CA ASP A 134 -11.56 -12.24 -7.77
C ASP A 134 -10.52 -11.44 -6.95
N LEU A 135 -10.01 -10.34 -7.50
CA LEU A 135 -9.11 -9.44 -6.79
C LEU A 135 -9.84 -8.75 -5.63
N VAL A 136 -11.06 -8.26 -5.84
CA VAL A 136 -11.88 -7.65 -4.78
C VAL A 136 -12.16 -8.66 -3.66
N HIS A 137 -12.43 -9.92 -3.99
CA HIS A 137 -12.62 -10.98 -3.01
C HIS A 137 -11.35 -11.21 -2.16
N GLN A 138 -10.18 -11.38 -2.79
CA GLN A 138 -8.91 -11.58 -2.09
C GLN A 138 -8.58 -10.41 -1.15
N LEU A 139 -8.82 -9.18 -1.59
CA LEU A 139 -8.61 -7.96 -0.80
C LEU A 139 -9.60 -7.86 0.37
N SER A 140 -10.83 -8.31 0.18
CA SER A 140 -11.85 -8.36 1.23
C SER A 140 -11.54 -9.40 2.32
N GLU A 141 -10.97 -10.54 1.93
CA GLU A 141 -10.45 -11.54 2.87
C GLU A 141 -9.24 -11.00 3.63
N ALA A 142 -8.31 -10.34 2.94
CA ALA A 142 -7.15 -9.69 3.55
C ALA A 142 -7.57 -8.63 4.58
N HIS A 143 -8.55 -7.78 4.23
CA HIS A 143 -9.16 -6.85 5.18
C HIS A 143 -9.66 -7.57 6.42
N SER A 144 -10.46 -8.63 6.24
CA SER A 144 -11.12 -9.31 7.34
C SER A 144 -10.13 -9.98 8.30
N ARG A 145 -8.99 -10.51 7.78
CA ARG A 145 -7.91 -11.02 8.64
C ARG A 145 -7.20 -9.92 9.43
N GLY A 146 -6.89 -8.79 8.78
CA GLY A 146 -6.19 -7.70 9.47
C GLY A 146 -7.06 -6.99 10.49
N ASP A 147 -8.36 -6.86 10.23
CA ASP A 147 -9.34 -6.31 11.18
C ASP A 147 -9.48 -7.21 12.41
N ALA A 148 -9.58 -8.53 12.22
CA ALA A 148 -9.57 -9.50 13.32
C ALA A 148 -8.28 -9.39 14.15
N LEU A 149 -7.12 -9.30 13.50
CA LEU A 149 -5.84 -9.14 14.19
C LEU A 149 -5.79 -7.84 15.01
N LEU A 150 -6.31 -6.72 14.49
CA LEU A 150 -6.37 -5.48 15.27
C LEU A 150 -7.17 -5.68 16.56
N LEU A 151 -8.31 -6.36 16.51
CA LEU A 151 -9.09 -6.64 17.72
C LEU A 151 -8.31 -7.53 18.71
N ASP A 152 -7.60 -8.54 18.20
CA ASP A 152 -6.79 -9.45 19.02
C ASP A 152 -5.59 -8.77 19.68
N LEU A 153 -5.03 -7.74 19.04
CA LEU A 153 -3.89 -6.97 19.54
C LEU A 153 -4.26 -5.89 20.56
N GLN A 154 -5.55 -5.65 20.82
CA GLN A 154 -5.94 -4.63 21.79
C GLN A 154 -5.39 -4.92 23.19
N VAL A 155 -4.70 -3.95 23.75
CA VAL A 155 -4.17 -4.02 25.11
C VAL A 155 -5.33 -4.05 26.10
N LYS A 156 -5.24 -4.99 27.04
CA LYS A 156 -6.16 -5.11 28.18
C LYS A 156 -5.49 -4.59 29.43
N SER A 157 -6.02 -3.51 30.01
CA SER A 157 -5.62 -2.99 31.31
C SER A 157 -6.79 -3.16 32.29
N ASP A 158 -6.57 -3.84 33.40
CA ASP A 158 -7.60 -4.12 34.42
C ASP A 158 -8.89 -4.75 33.84
N GLY A 159 -8.73 -5.67 32.90
CA GLY A 159 -9.84 -6.36 32.23
C GLY A 159 -10.62 -5.50 31.22
N LYS A 160 -10.20 -4.26 30.96
CA LYS A 160 -10.81 -3.35 29.99
C LYS A 160 -9.92 -3.21 28.75
N LEU A 161 -10.52 -3.29 27.57
CA LEU A 161 -9.85 -2.98 26.30
C LEU A 161 -9.52 -1.48 26.25
N THR A 162 -8.30 -1.13 25.85
CA THR A 162 -7.84 0.27 25.83
C THR A 162 -7.45 0.71 24.42
N ILE A 163 -6.20 0.46 24.03
CA ILE A 163 -5.57 0.91 22.79
C ILE A 163 -4.79 -0.26 22.17
N TRP A 164 -3.93 0.06 21.21
CA TRP A 164 -2.94 -0.84 20.64
C TRP A 164 -1.55 -0.47 21.16
#